data_AF-A0A8T3NE24-F1
#
_entry.id   AF-A0A8T3NE24-F1
#
_cell.length_a   1.000
_cell.length_b   1.000
_cell.length_c   1.000
_cell.angle_alpha   90.00
_cell.angle_beta   90.00
_cell.angle_gamma   90.00
#
_symmetry.space_group_name_H-M   'P 1'
#
loop_
_entity.id
_entity.type
_entity.pdbx_description
1 polymer ?
#
loop_
_entity_poly.entity_id
_entity_poly.type
_entity_poly.pdbx_seq_one_letter_code
_entity_poly.pdbx_strand_id
1 'polypeptide(L)'
;MVEATFRARCGYEDKVDPFADLRALIAELGDPTREMIEARFALRSERPATLEEIARPLGITRERVRQRVEKAITQLQHPLELARLHRLIALVDRYAMRLDAFPTDPALAQQLELDFPAATRPVSPWLQLLVEIRPTGWTNPTRPPPPGLTEAVVATLARYGPMLLEELAACVAALCSAENDIGLLARVRTSGACVARPDGTYELLSEPIRGIPDERLRRLHSIIGVLQRDGPSHFTRVADEVNARLIPRYAMTERNVHAWLSRYQKFFIWAGPGTFALRDHGVGIQSERGGPELPAEYRPARRKGIGDEIVLLLLERGPLSIEEIKQHILPRFHVDPTSVEAAVHQDQAMRFTVRPHGLVDLRGEAEAAPARQQRWVRITDAQLDALLPRARELRDRLRADAQAGYARLDGAALFNHAVVAALLGLDRDLVSLQAAPASKSVPAGAWAAVHAMRGNSDEPS
;
A
#
# COMPACT_ATOMS: atom_id res chain seq x y z
N MET A 1 12.35 12.95 42.41
CA MET A 1 11.61 12.07 43.35
C MET A 1 11.55 10.60 42.90
N VAL A 2 11.40 10.27 41.62
CA VAL A 2 11.37 8.85 41.17
C VAL A 2 12.71 8.12 41.37
N GLU A 3 13.83 8.85 41.36
CA GLU A 3 15.19 8.28 41.47
C GLU A 3 15.57 7.88 42.92
N ALA A 4 15.20 8.70 43.91
CA ALA A 4 15.41 8.40 45.34
C ALA A 4 14.50 7.26 45.83
N THR A 5 13.29 7.14 45.28
CA THR A 5 12.33 6.11 45.65
C THR A 5 12.67 4.73 45.05
N PHE A 6 13.52 4.69 44.02
CA PHE A 6 14.00 3.44 43.43
C PHE A 6 15.26 2.91 44.14
N ARG A 7 16.19 3.79 44.52
CA ARG A 7 17.35 3.46 45.36
C ARG A 7 16.95 2.79 46.68
N ALA A 8 15.87 3.27 47.31
CA ALA A 8 15.35 2.71 48.56
C ALA A 8 14.66 1.33 48.41
N ARG A 9 14.29 0.89 47.19
CA ARG A 9 13.51 -0.35 46.96
C ARG A 9 14.38 -1.57 46.65
N CYS A 10 15.65 -1.35 46.29
CA CYS A 10 16.69 -2.36 46.24
C CYS A 10 17.67 -2.08 47.38
N GLY A 11 17.36 -2.53 48.60
CA GLY A 11 18.16 -2.29 49.81
C GLY A 11 19.55 -2.92 49.79
N TYR A 12 20.43 -2.41 48.95
CA TYR A 12 21.84 -2.76 48.84
C TYR A 12 22.60 -1.56 48.26
N GLU A 13 22.60 -0.46 48.99
CA GLU A 13 23.50 0.67 48.71
C GLU A 13 24.92 0.33 49.22
N ASP A 14 25.91 0.69 48.40
CA ASP A 14 27.35 0.75 48.65
C ASP A 14 28.24 -0.50 48.60
N LYS A 15 27.71 -1.75 48.59
CA LYS A 15 28.57 -2.96 48.66
C LYS A 15 28.40 -3.99 47.55
N VAL A 16 27.51 -3.79 46.58
CA VAL A 16 27.26 -4.80 45.54
C VAL A 16 28.04 -4.47 44.29
N ASP A 17 28.90 -5.41 43.90
CA ASP A 17 29.49 -5.42 42.57
C ASP A 17 28.47 -6.02 41.57
N PRO A 18 27.98 -5.26 40.58
CA PRO A 18 27.05 -5.78 39.58
C PRO A 18 27.65 -6.91 38.73
N PHE A 19 28.98 -7.01 38.65
CA PHE A 19 29.70 -8.03 37.89
C PHE A 19 30.05 -9.28 38.72
N ALA A 20 29.64 -9.35 39.99
CA ALA A 20 29.99 -10.45 40.88
C ALA A 20 29.61 -11.83 40.33
N ASP A 21 28.39 -11.97 39.79
CA ASP A 21 27.91 -13.22 39.23
C ASP A 21 28.71 -13.61 37.97
N LEU A 22 29.05 -12.64 37.11
CA LEU A 22 29.89 -12.88 35.92
C LEU A 22 31.32 -13.29 36.30
N ARG A 23 31.90 -12.66 37.32
CA ARG A 23 33.21 -13.08 37.87
C ARG A 23 33.18 -14.51 38.39
N ALA A 24 32.14 -14.88 39.12
CA ALA A 24 31.98 -16.23 39.64
C ALA A 24 31.91 -17.26 38.51
N LEU A 25 31.15 -16.98 37.45
CA LEU A 25 31.08 -17.84 36.26
C LEU A 25 32.44 -18.05 35.59
N ILE A 26 33.22 -16.97 35.44
CA ILE A 26 34.55 -17.07 34.85
C ILE A 26 35.49 -17.90 35.73
N ALA A 27 35.37 -17.78 37.05
CA ALA A 27 36.15 -18.58 37.99
C ALA A 27 35.85 -20.09 37.88
N GLU A 28 34.65 -20.47 37.44
CA GLU A 28 34.22 -21.86 37.24
C GLU A 28 34.81 -22.51 35.96
N LEU A 29 35.37 -21.74 35.02
CA LEU A 29 35.88 -22.25 33.73
C LEU A 29 37.19 -23.08 33.81
N GLY A 30 37.77 -23.22 35.00
CA GLY A 30 39.07 -23.86 35.25
C GLY A 30 40.26 -22.97 34.85
N ASP A 31 41.37 -23.10 35.57
CA ASP A 31 42.47 -22.13 35.55
C ASP A 31 43.04 -21.82 34.14
N PRO A 32 43.35 -22.81 33.27
CA PRO A 32 43.93 -22.51 31.97
C PRO A 32 42.98 -21.78 31.02
N THR A 33 41.67 -22.06 31.10
CA THR A 33 40.66 -21.44 30.24
C THR A 33 40.32 -20.05 30.74
N ARG A 34 40.21 -19.91 32.06
CA ARG A 34 40.01 -18.64 32.74
C ARG A 34 41.11 -17.64 32.37
N GLU A 35 42.37 -18.03 32.46
CA GLU A 35 43.50 -17.16 32.11
C GLU A 35 43.43 -16.69 30.65
N MET A 36 43.02 -17.56 29.73
CA MET A 36 42.85 -17.19 28.32
C MET A 36 41.74 -16.16 28.13
N ILE A 37 40.61 -16.30 28.83
CA ILE A 37 39.50 -15.33 28.80
C ILE A 37 39.92 -14.01 29.43
N GLU A 38 40.53 -14.05 30.62
CA GLU A 38 41.00 -12.85 31.33
C GLU A 38 42.01 -12.05 30.49
N ALA A 39 42.95 -12.73 29.81
CA ALA A 39 43.91 -12.10 28.91
C ALA A 39 43.26 -11.56 27.62
N ARG A 40 42.35 -12.33 27.00
CA ARG A 40 41.71 -11.97 25.72
C ARG A 40 40.85 -10.72 25.81
N PHE A 41 40.16 -10.53 26.93
CA PHE A 41 39.23 -9.41 27.15
C PHE A 41 39.82 -8.29 28.01
N ALA A 42 41.08 -8.39 28.44
CA ALA A 42 41.72 -7.40 29.31
C ALA A 42 41.05 -7.26 30.68
N LEU A 43 40.58 -8.37 31.26
CA LEU A 43 39.89 -8.34 32.57
C LEU A 43 40.86 -8.06 33.74
N ARG A 44 42.16 -8.30 33.52
CA ARG A 44 43.24 -8.10 34.52
C ARG A 44 44.48 -7.39 33.94
N SER A 45 44.41 -6.94 32.69
CA SER A 45 45.49 -6.28 31.98
C SER A 45 45.02 -4.97 31.37
N GLU A 46 45.95 -4.08 31.05
CA GLU A 46 45.62 -2.76 30.47
C GLU A 46 45.10 -2.85 29.03
N ARG A 47 45.47 -3.92 28.30
CA ARG A 47 45.05 -4.14 26.92
C ARG A 47 44.66 -5.60 26.68
N PRO A 48 43.76 -5.86 25.72
CA PRO A 48 43.44 -7.23 25.30
C PRO A 48 44.65 -7.87 24.64
N ALA A 49 44.95 -9.11 25.00
CA ALA A 49 45.99 -9.90 24.36
C ALA A 49 45.46 -10.55 23.08
N THR A 50 46.30 -10.60 22.04
CA THR A 50 45.98 -11.37 20.83
C THR A 50 46.04 -12.87 21.11
N LEU A 51 45.42 -13.67 20.25
CA LEU A 51 45.47 -15.13 20.38
C LEU A 51 46.92 -15.65 20.28
N GLU A 52 47.77 -15.01 19.46
CA GLU A 52 49.21 -15.29 19.37
C GLU A 52 49.96 -14.94 20.65
N GLU A 53 49.64 -13.80 21.28
CA GLU A 53 50.24 -13.38 22.54
C GLU A 53 49.89 -14.33 23.69
N ILE A 54 48.67 -14.88 23.69
CA ILE A 54 48.22 -15.90 24.67
C ILE A 54 48.85 -17.27 24.36
N ALA A 55 48.97 -17.63 23.08
CA ALA A 55 49.49 -18.93 22.64
C ALA A 55 50.98 -19.13 22.98
N ARG A 56 51.79 -18.08 22.82
CA ARG A 56 53.26 -18.13 22.97
C ARG A 56 53.73 -18.65 24.34
N PRO A 57 53.30 -18.09 25.50
CA PRO A 57 53.74 -18.57 26.81
C PRO A 57 53.20 -19.96 27.16
N LEU A 58 52.06 -20.35 26.59
CA LEU A 58 51.41 -21.63 26.86
C LEU A 58 51.95 -22.79 26.00
N GLY A 59 52.84 -22.51 25.03
CA GLY A 59 53.40 -23.53 24.13
C GLY A 59 52.36 -24.22 23.24
N ILE A 60 51.20 -23.59 23.01
CA ILE A 60 50.11 -24.10 22.17
C ILE A 60 49.93 -23.25 20.92
N THR A 61 49.20 -23.75 19.93
CA THR A 61 48.92 -22.97 18.71
C THR A 61 47.87 -21.90 18.94
N ARG A 62 47.91 -20.82 18.14
CA ARG A 62 46.86 -19.78 18.11
C ARG A 62 45.46 -20.38 17.98
N GLU A 63 45.31 -21.33 17.08
CA GLU A 63 44.04 -22.00 16.81
C GLU A 63 43.56 -22.80 18.02
N ARG A 64 44.47 -23.42 18.79
CA ARG A 64 44.12 -24.11 20.03
C ARG A 64 43.61 -23.16 21.11
N VAL A 65 44.19 -21.95 21.21
CA VAL A 65 43.67 -20.89 22.09
C VAL A 65 42.27 -20.47 21.63
N ARG A 66 42.08 -20.20 20.33
CA ARG A 66 40.79 -19.82 19.75
C ARG A 66 39.69 -20.82 20.12
N GLN A 67 39.95 -22.11 19.92
CA GLN A 67 39.01 -23.19 20.23
C GLN A 67 38.65 -23.26 21.72
N ARG A 68 39.63 -23.07 22.62
CA ARG A 68 39.37 -23.07 24.07
C ARG A 68 38.53 -21.88 24.51
N VAL A 69 38.84 -20.69 23.98
CA VAL A 69 38.08 -19.46 24.22
C VAL A 69 36.65 -19.59 23.70
N GLU A 70 36.47 -20.03 22.46
CA GLU A 70 35.15 -20.23 21.87
C GLU A 70 34.32 -21.24 22.67
N LYS A 71 34.91 -22.38 23.05
CA LYS A 71 34.25 -23.38 23.90
C LYS A 71 33.83 -22.79 25.24
N ALA A 72 34.65 -21.94 25.85
CA ALA A 72 34.34 -21.29 27.11
C ALA A 72 33.17 -20.30 26.98
N ILE A 73 33.17 -19.47 25.92
CA ILE A 73 32.06 -18.56 25.62
C ILE A 73 30.76 -19.35 25.41
N THR A 74 30.80 -20.46 24.67
CA THR A 74 29.63 -21.34 24.48
C THR A 74 29.13 -21.92 25.81
N GLN A 75 30.03 -22.27 26.74
CA GLN A 75 29.62 -22.70 28.09
C GLN A 75 28.91 -21.59 28.86
N LEU A 76 29.42 -20.35 28.79
CA LEU A 76 28.81 -19.18 29.44
C LEU A 76 27.47 -18.75 28.79
N GLN A 77 27.26 -19.07 27.51
CA GLN A 77 26.01 -18.84 26.77
C GLN A 77 24.85 -19.77 27.18
N HIS A 78 25.12 -20.78 28.01
CA HIS A 78 24.11 -21.76 28.38
C HIS A 78 22.94 -21.10 29.16
N PRO A 79 21.66 -21.47 28.91
CA PRO A 79 20.50 -20.79 29.51
C PRO A 79 20.51 -20.72 31.05
N LEU A 80 21.08 -21.73 31.72
CA LEU A 80 21.23 -21.73 33.19
C LEU A 80 22.21 -20.65 33.66
N GLU A 81 23.31 -20.42 32.94
CA GLU A 81 24.27 -19.37 33.28
C GLU A 81 23.73 -17.98 32.91
N LEU A 82 23.01 -17.86 31.78
CA LEU A 82 22.30 -16.62 31.44
C LEU A 82 21.22 -16.26 32.47
N ALA A 83 20.56 -17.25 33.08
CA ALA A 83 19.61 -17.02 34.16
C ALA A 83 20.30 -16.45 35.42
N ARG A 84 21.52 -16.91 35.74
CA ARG A 84 22.34 -16.31 36.81
C ARG A 84 22.71 -14.86 36.49
N LEU A 85 22.99 -14.56 35.22
CA LEU A 85 23.33 -13.21 34.75
C LEU A 85 22.14 -12.28 34.53
N HIS A 86 20.89 -12.75 34.69
CA HIS A 86 19.68 -11.97 34.38
C HIS A 86 19.66 -10.59 35.03
N ARG A 87 20.14 -10.47 36.29
CA ARG A 87 20.17 -9.18 37.01
C ARG A 87 21.14 -8.19 36.38
N LEU A 88 22.35 -8.64 36.05
CA LEU A 88 23.37 -7.84 35.38
C LEU A 88 22.90 -7.44 33.98
N ILE A 89 22.33 -8.38 33.22
CA ILE A 89 21.76 -8.12 31.89
C ILE A 89 20.68 -7.04 31.97
N ALA A 90 19.72 -7.18 32.88
CA ALA A 90 18.65 -6.21 33.07
C ALA A 90 19.17 -4.84 33.54
N LEU A 91 20.24 -4.82 34.34
CA LEU A 91 20.90 -3.57 34.76
C LEU A 91 21.53 -2.86 33.58
N VAL A 92 22.34 -3.56 32.79
CA VAL A 92 23.01 -2.99 31.63
C VAL A 92 22.00 -2.56 30.56
N ASP A 93 20.95 -3.33 30.32
CA ASP A 93 19.85 -2.92 29.42
C ASP A 93 19.19 -1.61 29.89
N ARG A 94 18.92 -1.45 31.19
CA ARG A 94 18.38 -0.19 31.73
C ARG A 94 19.32 0.99 31.54
N TYR A 95 20.63 0.79 31.72
CA TYR A 95 21.62 1.85 31.53
C TYR A 95 21.80 2.21 30.05
N ALA A 96 21.84 1.20 29.17
CA ALA A 96 21.87 1.36 27.72
C ALA A 96 20.68 2.17 27.23
N MET A 97 19.46 1.84 27.70
CA MET A 97 18.26 2.62 27.37
C MET A 97 18.30 4.04 27.93
N ARG A 98 18.76 4.24 29.17
CA ARG A 98 18.82 5.56 29.80
C ARG A 98 19.81 6.50 29.12
N LEU A 99 20.93 5.96 28.66
CA LEU A 99 22.03 6.71 28.04
C LEU A 99 21.95 6.74 26.52
N ASP A 100 20.95 6.07 25.92
CA ASP A 100 20.84 5.87 24.48
C ASP A 100 22.12 5.32 23.85
N ALA A 101 22.71 4.33 24.54
CA ALA A 101 24.05 3.84 24.27
C ALA A 101 24.05 2.31 24.11
N PHE A 102 24.98 1.78 23.31
CA PHE A 102 25.21 0.33 23.25
C PHE A 102 25.94 -0.14 24.53
N PRO A 103 25.77 -1.39 24.99
CA PRO A 103 26.44 -1.88 26.20
C PRO A 103 27.95 -1.71 26.24
N THR A 104 28.65 -1.68 25.10
CA THR A 104 30.11 -1.44 25.06
C THR A 104 30.49 0.04 24.96
N ASP A 105 29.53 0.96 25.03
CA ASP A 105 29.80 2.39 24.98
C ASP A 105 30.60 2.84 26.23
N PRO A 106 31.71 3.57 26.07
CA PRO A 106 32.47 4.11 27.18
C PRO A 106 31.64 4.91 28.19
N ALA A 107 30.62 5.64 27.73
CA ALA A 107 29.74 6.43 28.60
C ALA A 107 28.93 5.54 29.56
N LEU A 108 28.50 4.37 29.09
CA LEU A 108 27.80 3.40 29.93
C LEU A 108 28.72 2.81 31.00
N ALA A 109 29.95 2.44 30.61
CA ALA A 109 30.96 1.94 31.54
C ALA A 109 31.29 2.97 32.62
N GLN A 110 31.56 4.22 32.22
CA GLN A 110 31.83 5.33 33.14
C GLN A 110 30.66 5.55 34.10
N GLN A 111 29.44 5.54 33.60
CA GLN A 111 28.25 5.75 34.42
C GLN A 111 28.02 4.60 35.42
N LEU A 112 28.26 3.34 35.03
CA LEU A 112 28.22 2.22 35.96
C LEU A 112 29.31 2.31 37.04
N GLU A 113 30.52 2.74 36.68
CA GLU A 113 31.60 2.94 37.67
C GLU A 113 31.28 4.02 38.69
N LEU A 114 30.59 5.08 38.27
CA LEU A 114 30.12 6.16 39.15
C LEU A 114 28.98 5.69 40.06
N ASP A 115 28.00 4.99 39.51
CA ASP A 115 26.81 4.57 40.25
C ASP A 115 27.07 3.35 41.16
N PHE A 116 28.10 2.56 40.87
CA PHE A 116 28.51 1.39 41.65
C PHE A 116 29.98 1.48 42.08
N PRO A 117 30.29 2.12 43.22
CA PRO A 117 31.68 2.26 43.70
C PRO A 117 32.42 0.94 43.92
N ALA A 118 31.68 -0.13 44.28
CA ALA A 118 32.22 -1.47 44.47
C ALA A 118 32.33 -2.30 43.18
N ALA A 119 31.99 -1.74 42.01
CA ALA A 119 32.04 -2.46 40.75
C ALA A 119 33.44 -2.97 40.42
N THR A 120 33.50 -4.14 39.78
CA THR A 120 34.76 -4.62 39.20
C THR A 120 35.24 -3.65 38.12
N ARG A 121 36.48 -3.15 38.28
CA ARG A 121 37.09 -2.18 37.37
C ARG A 121 38.31 -2.75 36.64
N PRO A 122 38.58 -2.27 35.41
CA PRO A 122 37.75 -1.34 34.63
C PRO A 122 36.48 -2.02 34.12
N VAL A 123 35.32 -1.34 34.11
CA VAL A 123 34.02 -1.94 33.75
C VAL A 123 33.91 -2.27 32.26
N SER A 124 34.57 -1.50 31.39
CA SER A 124 34.46 -1.66 29.93
C SER A 124 34.82 -3.08 29.42
N PRO A 125 35.95 -3.70 29.82
CA PRO A 125 36.26 -5.11 29.54
C PRO A 125 35.16 -6.11 29.92
N TRP A 126 34.49 -5.89 31.05
CA TRP A 126 33.42 -6.76 31.52
C TRP A 126 32.16 -6.64 30.68
N LEU A 127 31.85 -5.42 30.22
CA LEU A 127 30.75 -5.19 29.29
C LEU A 127 31.04 -5.81 27.91
N GLN A 128 32.28 -5.74 27.43
CA GLN A 128 32.69 -6.41 26.18
C GLN A 128 32.50 -7.92 26.26
N LEU A 129 32.96 -8.54 27.36
CA LEU A 129 32.74 -9.96 27.58
C LEU A 129 31.25 -10.30 27.73
N LEU A 130 30.49 -9.48 28.44
CA LEU A 130 29.05 -9.67 28.63
C LEU A 130 28.29 -9.61 27.30
N VAL A 131 28.71 -8.77 26.35
CA VAL A 131 28.19 -8.75 24.98
C VAL A 131 28.59 -10.00 24.20
N GLU A 132 29.80 -10.54 24.37
CA GLU A 132 30.19 -11.81 23.73
C GLU A 132 29.38 -13.00 24.27
N ILE A 133 29.08 -13.01 25.57
CA ILE A 133 28.25 -14.04 26.23
C ILE A 133 26.79 -13.92 25.78
N ARG A 134 26.30 -12.71 25.52
CA ARG A 134 24.94 -12.48 25.02
C ARG A 134 25.02 -11.61 23.77
N PRO A 135 25.34 -12.15 22.59
CA PRO A 135 25.53 -11.32 21.39
C PRO A 135 24.24 -10.64 20.92
N THR A 136 23.08 -11.18 21.32
CA THR A 136 21.75 -10.70 20.91
C THR A 136 20.87 -10.40 22.12
N GLY A 137 20.03 -9.37 22.03
CA GLY A 137 19.02 -9.08 23.04
C GLY A 137 19.31 -7.86 23.93
N TRP A 138 20.53 -7.32 23.87
CA TRP A 138 20.87 -5.98 24.41
C TRP A 138 20.05 -4.92 23.76
N THR A 139 19.48 -3.91 24.40
CA THR A 139 18.58 -2.96 23.71
C THR A 139 19.18 -2.14 22.52
N ASN A 140 18.86 -2.38 21.22
CA ASN A 140 18.45 -3.68 20.63
C ASN A 140 18.36 -3.95 19.12
N PRO A 141 18.80 -5.16 18.66
CA PRO A 141 18.19 -5.94 17.57
C PRO A 141 16.94 -6.78 17.94
N THR A 142 16.51 -6.82 19.21
CA THR A 142 15.23 -7.44 19.70
C THR A 142 14.19 -6.44 20.25
N ARG A 143 14.34 -5.14 19.96
CA ARG A 143 13.22 -4.22 19.96
C ARG A 143 12.35 -4.77 18.83
N PRO A 144 11.07 -5.10 19.07
CA PRO A 144 10.22 -5.53 17.98
C PRO A 144 10.40 -4.49 16.88
N PRO A 145 10.64 -4.92 15.62
CA PRO A 145 10.73 -3.97 14.52
C PRO A 145 9.51 -3.04 14.63
N PRO A 146 9.70 -1.74 14.39
CA PRO A 146 8.58 -0.82 14.52
C PRO A 146 7.39 -1.37 13.73
N PRO A 147 6.17 -1.33 14.28
CA PRO A 147 5.02 -1.98 13.67
C PRO A 147 4.91 -1.61 12.19
N GLY A 148 4.79 -2.62 11.32
CA GLY A 148 4.73 -2.40 9.89
C GLY A 148 6.08 -2.18 9.19
N LEU A 149 7.23 -2.41 9.85
CA LEU A 149 8.56 -2.23 9.25
C LEU A 149 8.69 -2.95 7.91
N THR A 150 8.37 -4.24 7.87
CA THR A 150 8.54 -5.05 6.68
C THR A 150 7.58 -4.59 5.57
N GLU A 151 6.35 -4.23 5.93
CA GLU A 151 5.38 -3.61 5.03
C GLU A 151 5.87 -2.27 4.48
N ALA A 152 6.52 -1.44 5.31
CA ALA A 152 7.11 -0.17 4.91
C ALA A 152 8.30 -0.35 3.97
N VAL A 153 9.15 -1.36 4.19
CA VAL A 153 10.22 -1.74 3.25
C VAL A 153 9.62 -2.11 1.90
N VAL A 154 8.59 -2.97 1.89
CA VAL A 154 7.90 -3.38 0.66
C VAL A 154 7.27 -2.18 -0.05
N ALA A 155 6.54 -1.35 0.69
CA ALA A 155 5.89 -0.15 0.20
C ALA A 155 6.86 0.85 -0.42
N THR A 156 8.05 1.02 0.19
CA THR A 156 9.07 1.97 -0.26
C THR A 156 9.72 1.48 -1.55
N LEU A 157 10.23 0.25 -1.56
CA LEU A 157 10.92 -0.31 -2.73
C LEU A 157 9.96 -0.55 -3.91
N ALA A 158 8.71 -0.93 -3.66
CA ALA A 158 7.71 -1.07 -4.73
C ALA A 158 7.33 0.27 -5.38
N ARG A 159 7.43 1.37 -4.63
CA ARG A 159 7.09 2.72 -5.07
C ARG A 159 8.23 3.37 -5.85
N TYR A 160 9.42 3.36 -5.28
CA TYR A 160 10.57 4.11 -5.80
C TYR A 160 11.55 3.26 -6.60
N GLY A 161 11.52 1.93 -6.43
CA GLY A 161 12.49 1.02 -7.01
C GLY A 161 13.73 0.81 -6.14
N PRO A 162 14.79 0.21 -6.69
CA PRO A 162 16.05 -0.03 -5.99
C PRO A 162 16.72 1.29 -5.56
N MET A 163 17.29 1.32 -4.35
CA MET A 163 17.90 2.52 -3.75
C MET A 163 18.97 2.17 -2.71
N LEU A 164 19.75 3.13 -2.23
CA LEU A 164 20.76 2.88 -1.18
C LEU A 164 20.12 2.51 0.16
N LEU A 165 20.86 1.81 1.02
CA LEU A 165 20.32 1.35 2.32
C LEU A 165 19.93 2.51 3.23
N GLU A 166 20.70 3.59 3.19
CA GLU A 166 20.51 4.81 3.95
C GLU A 166 19.23 5.54 3.51
N GLU A 167 19.01 5.65 2.20
CA GLU A 167 17.81 6.24 1.61
C GLU A 167 16.57 5.39 1.95
N LEU A 168 16.69 4.07 1.82
CA LEU A 168 15.63 3.13 2.18
C LEU A 168 15.26 3.26 3.65
N ALA A 169 16.25 3.28 4.55
CA ALA A 169 16.01 3.40 5.98
C ALA A 169 15.36 4.74 6.33
N ALA A 170 15.78 5.84 5.72
CA ALA A 170 15.16 7.14 5.93
C ALA A 170 13.67 7.17 5.53
N CYS A 171 13.32 6.61 4.37
CA CYS A 171 11.92 6.50 3.94
C CYS A 171 11.10 5.60 4.88
N VAL A 172 11.66 4.45 5.29
CA VAL A 172 11.00 3.51 6.20
C VAL A 172 10.82 4.13 7.59
N ALA A 173 11.78 4.92 8.06
CA ALA A 173 11.70 5.62 9.34
C ALA A 173 10.45 6.50 9.42
N ALA A 174 10.19 7.30 8.38
CA ALA A 174 9.05 8.18 8.30
C ALA A 174 7.71 7.44 8.26
N LEU A 175 7.64 6.28 7.59
CA LEU A 175 6.43 5.46 7.51
C LEU A 175 6.09 4.75 8.82
N CYS A 176 7.12 4.42 9.61
CA CYS A 176 7.00 3.65 10.84
C CYS A 176 7.13 4.50 12.11
N SER A 177 7.25 5.83 11.98
CA SER A 177 7.53 6.76 13.10
C SER A 177 8.74 6.32 13.93
N ALA A 178 9.81 5.96 13.24
CA ALA A 178 11.04 5.38 13.78
C ALA A 178 12.27 6.25 13.45
N GLU A 179 12.10 7.56 13.31
CA GLU A 179 13.17 8.51 12.94
C GLU A 179 14.33 8.50 13.94
N ASN A 180 14.05 8.25 15.21
CA ASN A 180 15.04 8.16 16.28
C ASN A 180 15.52 6.72 16.53
N ASP A 181 15.21 5.78 15.64
CA ASP A 181 15.54 4.38 15.86
C ASP A 181 16.97 4.05 15.37
N ILE A 182 17.93 4.11 16.30
CA ILE A 182 19.38 3.97 16.01
C ILE A 182 19.74 2.62 15.36
N GLY A 183 18.94 1.58 15.54
CA GLY A 183 19.14 0.26 14.91
C GLY A 183 18.35 0.04 13.62
N LEU A 184 17.71 1.07 13.05
CA LEU A 184 16.80 0.93 11.91
C LEU A 184 17.49 0.41 10.65
N LEU A 185 18.71 0.88 10.35
CA LEU A 185 19.49 0.39 9.20
C LEU A 185 19.69 -1.12 9.25
N ALA A 186 20.07 -1.64 10.42
CA ALA A 186 20.25 -3.07 10.63
C ALA A 186 18.93 -3.83 10.47
N ARG A 187 17.82 -3.27 11.01
CA ARG A 187 16.47 -3.86 10.91
C ARG A 187 15.93 -3.90 9.49
N VAL A 188 16.13 -2.84 8.71
CA VAL A 188 15.74 -2.77 7.30
C VAL A 188 16.49 -3.84 6.52
N ARG A 189 17.81 -3.92 6.70
CA ARG A 189 18.67 -4.91 6.05
C ARG A 189 18.28 -6.36 6.36
N THR A 190 17.84 -6.65 7.59
CA THR A 190 17.46 -8.00 8.02
C THR A 190 15.95 -8.26 8.01
N SER A 191 15.15 -7.35 7.43
CA SER A 191 13.68 -7.44 7.41
C SER A 191 13.11 -8.63 6.64
N GLY A 192 13.92 -9.25 5.77
CA GLY A 192 13.50 -10.32 4.87
C GLY A 192 12.66 -9.86 3.67
N ALA A 193 12.48 -8.54 3.48
CA ALA A 193 11.72 -7.98 2.35
C ALA A 193 12.61 -7.48 1.20
N CYS A 194 13.91 -7.30 1.43
CA CYS A 194 14.85 -6.76 0.45
C CYS A 194 16.15 -7.57 0.38
N VAL A 195 16.86 -7.41 -0.74
CA VAL A 195 18.16 -8.03 -1.02
C VAL A 195 19.12 -7.00 -1.59
N ALA A 196 20.41 -7.14 -1.28
CA ALA A 196 21.44 -6.24 -1.80
C ALA A 196 21.82 -6.62 -3.24
N ARG A 197 21.99 -5.61 -4.09
CA ARG A 197 22.49 -5.72 -5.47
C ARG A 197 24.00 -5.51 -5.52
N PRO A 198 24.68 -5.97 -6.59
CA PRO A 198 26.13 -5.78 -6.75
C PRO A 198 26.59 -4.32 -6.78
N ASP A 199 25.70 -3.40 -7.14
CA ASP A 199 25.95 -1.95 -7.21
C ASP A 199 25.79 -1.23 -5.85
N GLY A 200 25.50 -1.98 -4.77
CA GLY A 200 25.32 -1.44 -3.42
C GLY A 200 23.90 -0.97 -3.12
N THR A 201 22.99 -0.98 -4.09
CA THR A 201 21.57 -0.68 -3.85
C THR A 201 20.83 -1.90 -3.30
N TYR A 202 19.66 -1.68 -2.72
CA TYR A 202 18.75 -2.70 -2.24
C TYR A 202 17.51 -2.76 -3.10
N GLU A 203 17.11 -3.96 -3.49
CA GLU A 203 15.89 -4.22 -4.23
C GLU A 203 14.94 -5.15 -3.49
N LEU A 204 13.71 -5.19 -3.97
CA LEU A 204 12.66 -5.98 -3.36
C LEU A 204 12.88 -7.48 -3.61
N LEU A 205 12.71 -8.31 -2.58
CA LEU A 205 12.82 -9.76 -2.72
C LEU A 205 11.81 -10.28 -3.76
N SER A 206 12.25 -11.14 -4.67
CA SER A 206 11.36 -11.70 -5.71
C SER A 206 10.37 -12.73 -5.17
N GLU A 207 10.76 -13.48 -4.14
CA GLU A 207 9.90 -14.46 -3.49
C GLU A 207 8.84 -13.82 -2.58
N PRO A 208 7.70 -14.50 -2.34
CA PRO A 208 6.70 -14.06 -1.37
C PRO A 208 7.28 -13.92 0.04
N ILE A 209 6.94 -12.83 0.70
CA ILE A 209 7.45 -12.53 2.04
C ILE A 209 6.57 -13.24 3.08
N ARG A 210 7.17 -14.10 3.90
CA ARG A 210 6.44 -14.89 4.92
C ARG A 210 5.76 -13.95 5.92
N GLY A 211 4.47 -14.20 6.17
CA GLY A 211 3.70 -13.51 7.22
C GLY A 211 3.05 -12.19 6.78
N ILE A 212 3.22 -11.77 5.51
CA ILE A 212 2.66 -10.51 5.01
C ILE A 212 1.97 -10.75 3.66
N PRO A 213 0.78 -10.16 3.42
CA PRO A 213 0.12 -10.18 2.12
C PRO A 213 0.79 -9.18 1.16
N ASP A 214 2.03 -9.48 0.75
CA ASP A 214 2.91 -8.57 0.02
C ASP A 214 2.44 -8.23 -1.40
N GLU A 215 1.69 -9.12 -2.05
CA GLU A 215 1.06 -8.85 -3.37
C GLU A 215 0.28 -7.53 -3.38
N ARG A 216 -0.51 -7.28 -2.33
CA ARG A 216 -1.33 -6.06 -2.27
C ARG A 216 -0.46 -4.81 -2.13
N LEU A 217 0.56 -4.90 -1.28
CA LEU A 217 1.49 -3.80 -1.01
C LEU A 217 2.28 -3.46 -2.27
N ARG A 218 2.86 -4.47 -2.93
CA ARG A 218 3.61 -4.33 -4.17
C ARG A 218 2.78 -3.61 -5.23
N ARG A 219 1.61 -4.14 -5.57
CA ARG A 219 0.73 -3.57 -6.60
C ARG A 219 0.28 -2.15 -6.28
N LEU A 220 -0.20 -1.92 -5.05
CA LEU A 220 -0.72 -0.60 -4.65
C LEU A 220 0.39 0.45 -4.69
N HIS A 221 1.55 0.15 -4.11
CA HIS A 221 2.64 1.10 -4.02
C HIS A 221 3.35 1.32 -5.36
N SER A 222 3.37 0.34 -6.25
CA SER A 222 3.82 0.56 -7.63
C SER A 222 2.89 1.50 -8.40
N ILE A 223 1.56 1.36 -8.29
CA ILE A 223 0.61 2.31 -8.88
C ILE A 223 0.83 3.72 -8.31
N ILE A 224 0.99 3.83 -6.99
CA ILE A 224 1.28 5.11 -6.35
C ILE A 224 2.59 5.70 -6.89
N GLY A 225 3.66 4.90 -6.97
CA GLY A 225 4.96 5.35 -7.47
C GLY A 225 4.91 5.88 -8.91
N VAL A 226 4.16 5.22 -9.78
CA VAL A 226 3.95 5.70 -11.17
C VAL A 226 3.23 7.05 -11.17
N LEU A 227 2.12 7.18 -10.44
CA LEU A 227 1.37 8.44 -10.39
C LEU A 227 2.11 9.56 -9.65
N GLN A 228 3.03 9.23 -8.73
CA GLN A 228 3.91 10.22 -8.10
C GLN A 228 4.92 10.78 -9.09
N ARG A 229 5.47 9.92 -9.95
CA ARG A 229 6.50 10.27 -10.92
C ARG A 229 5.92 10.96 -12.15
N ASP A 230 4.85 10.41 -12.71
CA ASP A 230 4.28 10.83 -14.00
C ASP A 230 3.14 11.84 -13.82
N GLY A 231 2.64 12.03 -12.59
CA GLY A 231 1.43 12.80 -12.35
C GLY A 231 0.17 12.08 -12.83
N PRO A 232 -0.94 12.81 -13.06
CA PRO A 232 -2.19 12.22 -13.54
C PRO A 232 -1.99 11.44 -14.83
N SER A 233 -2.32 10.15 -14.82
CA SER A 233 -2.02 9.24 -15.92
C SER A 233 -3.19 8.33 -16.28
N HIS A 234 -3.31 7.99 -17.56
CA HIS A 234 -4.29 7.01 -18.04
C HIS A 234 -4.00 5.61 -17.48
N PHE A 235 -5.03 4.85 -17.10
CA PHE A 235 -4.86 3.55 -16.45
C PHE A 235 -4.05 2.54 -17.28
N THR A 236 -4.09 2.61 -18.62
CA THR A 236 -3.26 1.80 -19.53
C THR A 236 -1.78 2.09 -19.31
N ARG A 237 -1.38 3.37 -19.35
CA ARG A 237 0.00 3.78 -19.07
C ARG A 237 0.44 3.36 -17.67
N VAL A 238 -0.45 3.50 -16.69
CA VAL A 238 -0.19 3.03 -15.32
C VAL A 238 0.06 1.53 -15.31
N ALA A 239 -0.70 0.73 -16.06
CA ALA A 239 -0.49 -0.72 -16.15
C ALA A 239 0.85 -1.08 -16.77
N ASP A 240 1.23 -0.44 -17.87
CA ASP A 240 2.51 -0.67 -18.55
C ASP A 240 3.69 -0.35 -17.63
N GLU A 241 3.68 0.82 -17.01
CA GLU A 241 4.74 1.30 -16.12
C GLU A 241 4.85 0.48 -14.82
N VAL A 242 3.72 0.03 -14.28
CA VAL A 242 3.70 -0.86 -13.12
C VAL A 242 4.31 -2.22 -13.49
N ASN A 243 3.92 -2.80 -14.62
CA ASN A 243 4.42 -4.11 -15.06
C ASN A 243 5.88 -4.09 -15.50
N ALA A 244 6.41 -2.94 -15.94
CA ALA A 244 7.84 -2.78 -16.21
C ALA A 244 8.71 -2.94 -14.95
N ARG A 245 8.13 -2.78 -13.76
CA ARG A 245 8.83 -2.84 -12.46
C ARG A 245 8.46 -4.04 -11.62
N LEU A 246 7.21 -4.51 -11.71
CA LEU A 246 6.77 -5.71 -11.01
C LEU A 246 7.35 -6.96 -11.68
N ILE A 247 7.78 -7.91 -10.86
CA ILE A 247 8.10 -9.24 -11.36
C ILE A 247 6.85 -9.91 -11.96
N PRO A 248 6.99 -10.84 -12.94
CA PRO A 248 5.86 -11.41 -13.68
C PRO A 248 4.75 -11.99 -12.80
N ARG A 249 5.10 -12.55 -11.64
CA ARG A 249 4.16 -13.09 -10.65
C ARG A 249 3.12 -12.06 -10.18
N TYR A 250 3.50 -10.79 -10.06
CA TYR A 250 2.66 -9.74 -9.52
C TYR A 250 2.05 -8.82 -10.59
N ALA A 251 2.31 -9.11 -11.87
CA ALA A 251 1.81 -8.33 -12.99
C ALA A 251 0.29 -8.09 -12.93
N MET A 252 -0.14 -6.97 -13.50
CA MET A 252 -1.52 -6.50 -13.50
C MET A 252 -2.00 -6.23 -14.92
N THR A 253 -3.18 -6.71 -15.26
CA THR A 253 -3.85 -6.30 -16.50
C THR A 253 -4.39 -4.88 -16.37
N GLU A 254 -4.62 -4.19 -17.47
CA GLU A 254 -5.26 -2.86 -17.48
C GLU A 254 -6.60 -2.85 -16.73
N ARG A 255 -7.40 -3.91 -16.93
CA ARG A 255 -8.68 -4.10 -16.24
C ARG A 255 -8.50 -4.18 -14.72
N ASN A 256 -7.44 -4.84 -14.25
CA ASN A 256 -7.11 -4.92 -12.83
C ASN A 256 -6.68 -3.56 -12.30
N VAL A 257 -5.83 -2.83 -13.01
CA VAL A 257 -5.37 -1.49 -12.61
C VAL A 257 -6.53 -0.51 -12.52
N HIS A 258 -7.39 -0.45 -13.54
CA HIS A 258 -8.60 0.38 -13.52
C HIS A 258 -9.52 0.05 -12.33
N ALA A 259 -9.72 -1.25 -12.05
CA ALA A 259 -10.51 -1.69 -10.91
C ALA A 259 -9.89 -1.24 -9.57
N TRP A 260 -8.57 -1.25 -9.44
CA TRP A 260 -7.87 -0.80 -8.23
C TRP A 260 -7.94 0.71 -8.04
N LEU A 261 -7.69 1.47 -9.10
CA LEU A 261 -7.82 2.93 -9.10
C LEU A 261 -9.24 3.37 -8.69
N SER A 262 -10.26 2.63 -9.16
CA SER A 262 -11.66 2.88 -8.80
C SER A 262 -12.02 2.44 -7.38
N ARG A 263 -11.41 1.37 -6.87
CA ARG A 263 -11.70 0.78 -5.54
C ARG A 263 -11.02 1.55 -4.41
N TYR A 264 -9.79 2.00 -4.60
CA TYR A 264 -8.98 2.64 -3.57
C TYR A 264 -9.04 4.18 -3.63
N GLN A 265 -10.25 4.73 -3.62
CA GLN A 265 -10.51 6.18 -3.74
C GLN A 265 -9.90 7.01 -2.60
N LYS A 266 -9.44 6.36 -1.52
CA LYS A 266 -8.64 7.00 -0.47
C LYS A 266 -7.31 7.53 -1.00
N PHE A 267 -6.67 6.81 -1.91
CA PHE A 267 -5.37 7.19 -2.47
C PHE A 267 -5.50 7.84 -3.84
N PHE A 268 -6.49 7.42 -4.62
CA PHE A 268 -6.64 7.84 -6.01
C PHE A 268 -7.88 8.70 -6.21
N ILE A 269 -7.78 9.66 -7.11
CA ILE A 269 -8.89 10.47 -7.58
C ILE A 269 -8.97 10.40 -9.09
N TRP A 270 -10.20 10.35 -9.60
CA TRP A 270 -10.44 10.43 -11.02
C TRP A 270 -10.15 11.86 -11.49
N ALA A 271 -9.23 12.00 -12.45
CA ALA A 271 -8.77 13.29 -12.97
C ALA A 271 -9.28 13.56 -14.40
N GLY A 272 -9.78 12.54 -15.10
CA GLY A 272 -10.33 12.65 -16.44
C GLY A 272 -10.66 11.28 -17.03
N PRO A 273 -11.19 11.20 -18.27
CA PRO A 273 -11.56 9.93 -18.90
C PRO A 273 -10.42 8.92 -18.88
N GLY A 274 -10.56 7.84 -18.09
CA GLY A 274 -9.51 6.85 -17.87
C GLY A 274 -8.26 7.33 -17.11
N THR A 275 -8.18 8.61 -16.74
CA THR A 275 -7.03 9.24 -16.09
C THR A 275 -7.25 9.37 -14.60
N PHE A 276 -6.25 8.96 -13.82
CA PHE A 276 -6.27 9.00 -12.37
C PHE A 276 -5.05 9.73 -11.84
N ALA A 277 -5.23 10.39 -10.70
CA ALA A 277 -4.18 11.08 -9.97
C ALA A 277 -4.13 10.63 -8.51
N LEU A 278 -3.05 10.97 -7.82
CA LEU A 278 -2.98 10.82 -6.37
C LEU A 278 -3.76 11.93 -5.69
N ARG A 279 -4.50 11.56 -4.64
CA ARG A 279 -5.28 12.50 -3.85
C ARG A 279 -4.39 13.54 -3.15
N ASP A 280 -3.24 13.12 -2.64
CA ASP A 280 -2.32 13.97 -1.87
C ASP A 280 -1.43 14.86 -2.76
N HIS A 281 -1.40 14.63 -4.08
CA HIS A 281 -0.65 15.47 -5.03
C HIS A 281 -1.28 16.84 -5.28
N GLY A 282 -2.32 17.23 -4.52
CA GLY A 282 -3.07 18.44 -4.81
C GLY A 282 -3.75 18.41 -6.18
N VAL A 283 -3.83 17.25 -6.84
CA VAL A 283 -4.62 17.03 -8.06
C VAL A 283 -5.92 16.32 -7.71
N GLY A 284 -6.61 16.87 -6.71
CA GLY A 284 -8.03 17.09 -6.88
C GLY A 284 -8.17 18.50 -7.45
N ILE A 285 -9.14 18.70 -8.33
CA ILE A 285 -9.66 20.02 -8.67
C ILE A 285 -9.52 20.94 -7.45
N GLN A 286 -8.73 22.00 -7.55
CA GLN A 286 -8.83 23.11 -6.62
C GLN A 286 -10.25 23.67 -6.76
N SER A 287 -11.21 23.05 -6.09
CA SER A 287 -12.36 23.75 -5.56
C SER A 287 -12.19 23.84 -4.05
N GLU A 288 -10.99 24.17 -3.57
CA GLU A 288 -10.79 24.64 -2.19
C GLU A 288 -11.14 26.11 -2.01
N ARG A 289 -11.69 26.76 -3.04
CA ARG A 289 -12.65 27.85 -2.86
C ARG A 289 -13.84 27.57 -3.74
N GLY A 290 -15.04 27.86 -3.25
CA GLY A 290 -16.23 27.89 -4.09
C GLY A 290 -16.00 28.82 -5.27
N GLY A 291 -15.61 28.24 -6.41
CA GLY A 291 -15.75 28.90 -7.70
C GLY A 291 -17.21 29.31 -7.87
N PRO A 292 -17.48 30.37 -8.66
CA PRO A 292 -18.83 30.88 -8.86
C PRO A 292 -19.79 29.72 -9.18
N GLU A 293 -20.96 29.72 -8.54
CA GLU A 293 -21.96 28.70 -8.84
C GLU A 293 -22.30 28.73 -10.33
N LEU A 294 -22.17 27.57 -10.98
CA LEU A 294 -22.63 27.42 -12.36
C LEU A 294 -24.15 27.60 -12.43
N PRO A 295 -24.66 28.26 -13.50
CA PRO A 295 -26.08 28.28 -13.81
C PRO A 295 -26.68 26.88 -13.80
N ALA A 296 -27.96 26.76 -13.43
CA ALA A 296 -28.61 25.47 -13.17
C ALA A 296 -28.51 24.49 -14.36
N GLU A 297 -28.54 25.01 -15.60
CA GLU A 297 -28.44 24.23 -16.84
C GLU A 297 -27.05 23.61 -17.09
N TYR A 298 -25.98 24.15 -16.50
CA TYR A 298 -24.61 23.65 -16.67
C TYR A 298 -24.05 22.93 -15.45
N ARG A 299 -24.85 22.79 -14.38
CA ARG A 299 -24.42 22.10 -13.15
C ARG A 299 -24.14 20.62 -13.44
N PRO A 300 -23.01 20.07 -12.93
CA PRO A 300 -22.66 18.68 -13.19
C PRO A 300 -23.63 17.72 -12.49
N ALA A 301 -23.97 16.62 -13.16
CA ALA A 301 -24.89 15.61 -12.63
C ALA A 301 -24.32 14.80 -11.45
N ARG A 302 -22.99 14.78 -11.25
CA ARG A 302 -22.34 13.93 -10.22
C ARG A 302 -21.15 14.55 -9.50
N ARG A 303 -20.20 15.23 -10.16
CA ARG A 303 -18.99 15.83 -9.52
C ARG A 303 -18.43 16.99 -10.34
N LYS A 304 -17.78 17.96 -9.67
CA LYS A 304 -17.04 19.06 -10.31
C LYS A 304 -15.79 18.54 -11.04
N GLY A 305 -15.33 19.19 -12.11
CA GLY A 305 -14.19 18.71 -12.94
C GLY A 305 -13.76 19.66 -14.07
N ILE A 306 -12.88 19.20 -14.97
CA ILE A 306 -12.36 20.00 -16.12
C ILE A 306 -13.49 20.66 -16.91
N GLY A 307 -14.58 19.92 -17.17
CA GLY A 307 -15.73 20.48 -17.89
C GLY A 307 -16.35 21.70 -17.20
N ASP A 308 -16.34 21.79 -15.88
CA ASP A 308 -16.91 22.95 -15.18
C ASP A 308 -16.06 24.21 -15.41
N GLU A 309 -14.75 24.05 -15.48
CA GLU A 309 -13.82 25.15 -15.77
C GLU A 309 -13.87 25.58 -17.22
N ILE A 310 -14.08 24.63 -18.13
CA ILE A 310 -14.37 24.95 -19.54
C ILE A 310 -15.67 25.74 -19.61
N VAL A 311 -16.71 25.37 -18.86
CA VAL A 311 -17.96 26.14 -18.80
C VAL A 311 -17.72 27.56 -18.28
N LEU A 312 -17.01 27.72 -17.17
CA LEU A 312 -16.68 29.04 -16.62
C LEU A 312 -15.88 29.90 -17.59
N LEU A 313 -14.90 29.30 -18.28
CA LEU A 313 -14.07 29.98 -19.26
C LEU A 313 -14.90 30.46 -20.47
N LEU A 314 -15.81 29.62 -20.98
CA LEU A 314 -16.68 29.97 -22.10
C LEU A 314 -17.75 30.98 -21.70
N LEU A 315 -18.24 30.96 -20.45
CA LEU A 315 -19.11 32.02 -19.92
C LEU A 315 -18.39 33.37 -19.80
N GLU A 316 -17.11 33.36 -19.44
CA GLU A 316 -16.30 34.59 -19.32
C GLU A 316 -15.88 35.15 -20.69
N ARG A 317 -15.45 34.28 -21.61
CA ARG A 317 -14.72 34.68 -22.83
C ARG A 317 -15.47 34.42 -24.14
N GLY A 318 -16.61 33.73 -24.08
CA GLY A 318 -17.34 33.28 -25.26
C GLY A 318 -16.67 32.07 -25.94
N PRO A 319 -17.05 31.76 -27.19
CA PRO A 319 -16.55 30.59 -27.93
C PRO A 319 -15.03 30.64 -28.14
N LEU A 320 -14.33 29.54 -27.81
CA LEU A 320 -12.87 29.43 -27.93
C LEU A 320 -12.48 28.18 -28.72
N SER A 321 -11.32 28.20 -29.37
CA SER A 321 -10.77 26.99 -29.98
C SER A 321 -10.33 25.98 -28.91
N ILE A 322 -10.28 24.71 -29.27
CA ILE A 322 -9.82 23.66 -28.34
C ILE A 322 -8.38 23.91 -27.86
N GLU A 323 -7.53 24.55 -28.67
CA GLU A 323 -6.15 24.89 -28.32
C GLU A 323 -6.09 26.04 -27.30
N GLU A 324 -6.95 27.05 -27.42
CA GLU A 324 -7.05 28.12 -26.43
C GLU A 324 -7.58 27.59 -25.08
N ILE A 325 -8.52 26.64 -25.12
CA ILE A 325 -9.01 25.96 -23.93
C ILE A 325 -7.89 25.13 -23.29
N LYS A 326 -7.13 24.37 -24.08
CA LYS A 326 -5.96 23.61 -23.59
C LYS A 326 -4.92 24.53 -22.95
N GLN A 327 -4.57 25.65 -23.58
CA GLN A 327 -3.62 26.64 -23.02
C GLN A 327 -4.09 27.20 -21.67
N HIS A 328 -5.41 27.32 -21.48
CA HIS A 328 -5.98 27.78 -20.21
C HIS A 328 -6.02 26.69 -19.13
N ILE A 329 -6.38 25.46 -19.51
CA ILE A 329 -6.69 24.35 -18.60
C ILE A 329 -5.44 23.55 -18.21
N LEU A 330 -4.55 23.24 -19.17
CA LEU A 330 -3.40 22.36 -18.92
C LEU A 330 -2.46 22.88 -17.81
N PRO A 331 -2.11 24.19 -17.74
CA PRO A 331 -1.28 24.71 -16.65
C PRO A 331 -1.95 24.66 -15.27
N ARG A 332 -3.30 24.59 -15.24
CA ARG A 332 -4.11 24.60 -14.02
C ARG A 332 -4.43 23.20 -13.49
N PHE A 333 -4.63 22.23 -14.40
CA PHE A 333 -5.16 20.91 -14.05
C PHE A 333 -4.15 19.76 -14.14
N HIS A 334 -2.97 19.98 -14.75
CA HIS A 334 -1.94 18.92 -14.92
C HIS A 334 -2.51 17.62 -15.53
N VAL A 335 -3.32 17.75 -16.58
CA VAL A 335 -3.99 16.64 -17.29
C VAL A 335 -3.40 16.46 -18.68
N ASP A 336 -3.58 15.27 -19.27
CA ASP A 336 -3.18 15.02 -20.65
C ASP A 336 -3.99 15.91 -21.62
N PRO A 337 -3.38 16.46 -22.70
CA PRO A 337 -4.10 17.23 -23.72
C PRO A 337 -5.37 16.55 -24.27
N THR A 338 -5.38 15.23 -24.37
CA THR A 338 -6.55 14.44 -24.81
C THR A 338 -7.69 14.48 -23.79
N SER A 339 -7.40 14.76 -22.51
CA SER A 339 -8.43 14.88 -21.47
C SER A 339 -9.28 16.14 -21.61
N VAL A 340 -8.73 17.22 -22.17
CA VAL A 340 -9.48 18.45 -22.47
C VAL A 340 -10.42 18.21 -23.65
N GLU A 341 -9.94 17.55 -24.70
CA GLU A 341 -10.76 17.13 -25.84
C GLU A 341 -11.88 16.18 -25.40
N ALA A 342 -11.56 15.17 -24.60
CA ALA A 342 -12.55 14.23 -24.10
C ALA A 342 -13.56 14.90 -23.15
N ALA A 343 -13.14 15.90 -22.35
CA ALA A 343 -14.05 16.69 -21.52
C ALA A 343 -15.05 17.51 -22.34
N VAL A 344 -14.71 17.92 -23.56
CA VAL A 344 -15.62 18.61 -24.49
C VAL A 344 -16.48 17.61 -25.27
N HIS A 345 -15.87 16.58 -25.86
CA HIS A 345 -16.53 15.67 -26.78
C HIS A 345 -17.33 14.55 -26.09
N GLN A 346 -16.97 14.18 -24.87
CA GLN A 346 -17.58 13.07 -24.12
C GLN A 346 -18.32 13.55 -22.87
N ASP A 347 -18.61 14.86 -22.77
CA ASP A 347 -19.38 15.43 -21.66
C ASP A 347 -20.78 14.78 -21.59
N GLN A 348 -21.02 13.97 -20.57
CA GLN A 348 -22.30 13.27 -20.41
C GLN A 348 -23.48 14.22 -20.15
N ALA A 349 -23.20 15.44 -19.69
CA ALA A 349 -24.19 16.49 -19.51
C ALA A 349 -24.48 17.25 -20.82
N MET A 350 -23.78 16.94 -21.92
CA MET A 350 -23.97 17.53 -23.25
C MET A 350 -23.91 19.07 -23.24
N ARG A 351 -23.03 19.64 -22.41
CA ARG A 351 -22.96 21.09 -22.17
C ARG A 351 -22.30 21.87 -23.31
N PHE A 352 -21.52 21.19 -24.15
CA PHE A 352 -20.72 21.81 -25.20
C PHE A 352 -21.27 21.54 -26.61
N THR A 353 -21.00 22.47 -27.51
CA THR A 353 -21.18 22.32 -28.96
C THR A 353 -19.91 22.77 -29.67
N VAL A 354 -19.56 22.11 -30.77
CA VAL A 354 -18.42 22.49 -31.61
C VAL A 354 -18.96 23.08 -32.90
N ARG A 355 -18.79 24.40 -33.05
CA ARG A 355 -19.25 25.15 -34.22
C ARG A 355 -18.44 24.79 -35.46
N PRO A 356 -18.97 25.00 -36.68
CA PRO A 356 -18.15 24.99 -37.89
C PRO A 356 -16.96 25.93 -37.68
N HIS A 357 -15.74 25.49 -38.03
CA HIS A 357 -14.44 26.13 -37.72
C HIS A 357 -13.76 25.73 -36.40
N GLY A 358 -14.31 24.77 -35.64
CA GLY A 358 -13.59 24.13 -34.53
C GLY A 358 -13.61 24.92 -33.21
N LEU A 359 -14.47 25.94 -33.11
CA LEU A 359 -14.71 26.68 -31.88
C LEU A 359 -15.68 25.90 -30.98
N VAL A 360 -15.31 25.72 -29.73
CA VAL A 360 -16.14 25.13 -28.68
C VAL A 360 -16.96 26.23 -28.03
N ASP A 361 -18.25 25.96 -27.85
CA ASP A 361 -19.21 26.88 -27.26
C ASP A 361 -20.16 26.15 -26.30
N LEU A 362 -20.88 26.89 -25.48
CA LEU A 362 -21.93 26.36 -24.60
C LEU A 362 -23.24 26.19 -25.36
N ARG A 363 -23.94 25.09 -25.07
CA ARG A 363 -25.31 24.91 -25.56
C ARG A 363 -26.25 25.78 -24.74
N GLY A 364 -26.84 26.81 -25.34
CA GLY A 364 -27.87 27.63 -24.68
C GLY A 364 -29.17 26.86 -24.39
N GLU A 365 -30.10 27.44 -23.62
CA GLU A 365 -31.40 26.82 -23.26
C GLU A 365 -32.22 26.29 -24.45
N ALA A 366 -32.01 26.82 -25.67
CA ALA A 366 -32.63 26.33 -26.90
C ALA A 366 -31.97 25.07 -27.50
N GLU A 367 -30.73 24.74 -27.10
CA GLU A 367 -29.93 23.62 -27.61
C GLU A 367 -29.46 22.64 -26.51
N ALA A 368 -29.67 22.97 -25.23
CA ALA A 368 -29.46 22.08 -24.09
C ALA A 368 -30.31 20.80 -24.27
N ALA A 369 -29.64 19.65 -24.26
CA ALA A 369 -30.13 18.39 -24.84
C ALA A 369 -31.53 17.93 -24.39
N PRO A 370 -32.30 17.23 -25.26
CA PRO A 370 -33.47 16.49 -24.82
C PRO A 370 -33.01 15.40 -23.85
N ALA A 371 -33.67 15.35 -22.69
CA ALA A 371 -33.39 14.37 -21.64
C ALA A 371 -33.36 12.92 -22.19
N ARG A 372 -32.26 12.21 -21.90
CA ARG A 372 -32.12 10.74 -21.84
C ARG A 372 -32.69 9.96 -23.04
N GLN A 373 -31.82 9.51 -23.94
CA GLN A 373 -32.11 8.36 -24.81
C GLN A 373 -32.09 7.04 -24.02
N GLN A 374 -33.08 6.89 -23.13
CA GLN A 374 -33.78 5.61 -23.00
C GLN A 374 -34.72 5.55 -24.19
N ARG A 375 -34.58 4.57 -25.07
CA ARG A 375 -35.49 4.44 -26.22
C ARG A 375 -36.85 3.93 -25.71
N TRP A 376 -37.70 4.84 -25.27
CA TRP A 376 -39.11 4.59 -25.02
C TRP A 376 -39.82 4.59 -26.38
N VAL A 377 -40.41 3.45 -26.75
CA VAL A 377 -41.37 3.43 -27.86
C VAL A 377 -42.65 4.09 -27.35
N ARG A 378 -42.99 5.27 -27.87
CA ARG A 378 -44.31 5.88 -27.62
C ARG A 378 -45.35 5.05 -28.36
N ILE A 379 -46.10 4.25 -27.61
CA ILE A 379 -47.40 3.72 -28.05
C ILE A 379 -48.46 4.77 -27.70
N THR A 380 -49.37 5.05 -28.63
CA THR A 380 -50.51 5.94 -28.36
C THR A 380 -51.49 5.26 -27.39
N ASP A 381 -52.33 6.03 -26.71
CA ASP A 381 -53.35 5.47 -25.81
C ASP A 381 -54.27 4.49 -26.55
N ALA A 382 -54.61 4.77 -27.81
CA ALA A 382 -55.37 3.85 -28.66
C ALA A 382 -54.61 2.54 -28.98
N GLN A 383 -53.28 2.60 -29.18
CA GLN A 383 -52.44 1.40 -29.38
C GLN A 383 -52.28 0.60 -28.08
N LEU A 384 -52.15 1.28 -26.95
CA LEU A 384 -52.09 0.66 -25.63
C LEU A 384 -53.43 -0.01 -25.27
N ASP A 385 -54.55 0.65 -25.53
CA ASP A 385 -55.90 0.13 -25.33
C ASP A 385 -56.19 -1.09 -26.23
N ALA A 386 -55.68 -1.10 -27.45
CA ALA A 386 -55.77 -2.26 -28.34
C ALA A 386 -54.93 -3.46 -27.86
N LEU A 387 -53.80 -3.21 -27.20
CA LEU A 387 -52.87 -4.24 -26.71
C LEU A 387 -53.22 -4.75 -25.31
N LEU A 388 -53.90 -3.93 -24.51
CA LEU A 388 -54.25 -4.19 -23.11
C LEU A 388 -55.00 -5.52 -22.88
N PRO A 389 -56.02 -5.88 -23.68
CA PRO A 389 -56.72 -7.16 -23.53
C PRO A 389 -55.76 -8.36 -23.71
N ARG A 390 -54.90 -8.32 -24.73
CA ARG A 390 -53.97 -9.41 -25.05
C ARG A 390 -52.81 -9.51 -24.06
N ALA A 391 -52.30 -8.38 -23.59
CA ALA A 391 -51.29 -8.34 -22.53
C ALA A 391 -51.83 -8.87 -21.20
N ARG A 392 -53.10 -8.63 -20.88
CA ARG A 392 -53.76 -9.20 -19.69
C ARG A 392 -53.92 -10.72 -19.83
N GLU A 393 -54.36 -11.21 -20.98
CA GLU A 393 -54.47 -12.65 -21.26
C GLU A 393 -53.11 -13.37 -21.14
N LEU A 394 -52.05 -12.82 -21.73
CA LEU A 394 -50.69 -13.38 -21.60
C LEU A 394 -50.20 -13.36 -20.15
N ARG A 395 -50.43 -12.26 -19.43
CA ARG A 395 -50.07 -12.15 -18.01
C ARG A 395 -50.78 -13.23 -17.18
N ASP A 396 -52.06 -13.46 -17.43
CA ASP A 396 -52.86 -14.42 -16.67
C ASP A 396 -52.46 -15.87 -17.01
N ARG A 397 -52.09 -16.15 -18.29
CA ARG A 397 -51.47 -17.43 -18.70
C ARG A 397 -50.11 -17.66 -18.03
N LEU A 398 -49.23 -16.65 -18.04
CA LEU A 398 -47.91 -16.70 -17.37
C LEU A 398 -48.02 -16.83 -15.85
N ARG A 399 -49.11 -16.34 -15.26
CA ARG A 399 -49.40 -16.45 -13.83
C ARG A 399 -49.95 -17.83 -13.45
N ALA A 400 -50.73 -18.46 -14.34
CA ALA A 400 -51.26 -19.81 -14.16
C ALA A 400 -50.18 -20.90 -14.38
N ASP A 401 -49.14 -20.59 -15.15
CA ASP A 401 -48.04 -21.52 -15.43
C ASP A 401 -47.02 -21.57 -14.26
N ALA A 402 -47.24 -22.48 -13.32
CA ALA A 402 -46.46 -22.59 -12.09
C ALA A 402 -45.04 -23.17 -12.28
N GLN A 403 -44.72 -23.77 -13.44
CA GLN A 403 -43.44 -24.45 -13.66
C GLN A 403 -42.32 -23.54 -14.21
N ALA A 404 -42.65 -22.33 -14.68
CA ALA A 404 -41.71 -21.48 -15.40
C ALA A 404 -41.13 -20.31 -14.56
N GLY A 405 -40.89 -20.45 -13.25
CA GLY A 405 -40.14 -19.43 -12.46
C GLY A 405 -40.76 -18.02 -12.33
N TYR A 406 -41.84 -17.72 -13.06
CA TYR A 406 -42.54 -16.45 -13.13
C TYR A 406 -43.39 -16.14 -11.88
N ALA A 407 -43.63 -17.14 -11.03
CA ALA A 407 -44.34 -16.98 -9.76
C ALA A 407 -43.66 -16.02 -8.76
N ARG A 408 -42.39 -15.63 -8.98
CA ARG A 408 -41.62 -14.72 -8.10
C ARG A 408 -41.61 -13.26 -8.57
N LEU A 409 -42.13 -12.95 -9.76
CA LEU A 409 -42.19 -11.58 -10.24
C LEU A 409 -43.43 -10.88 -9.68
N ASP A 410 -43.30 -9.60 -9.34
CA ASP A 410 -44.46 -8.79 -8.95
C ASP A 410 -45.41 -8.56 -10.14
N GLY A 411 -46.66 -8.22 -9.85
CA GLY A 411 -47.70 -8.11 -10.88
C GLY A 411 -47.44 -7.03 -11.92
N ALA A 412 -46.64 -6.00 -11.61
CA ALA A 412 -46.30 -4.92 -12.53
C ALA A 412 -45.17 -5.34 -13.48
N ALA A 413 -44.15 -6.04 -12.97
CA ALA A 413 -43.07 -6.61 -13.75
C ALA A 413 -43.57 -7.71 -14.70
N LEU A 414 -44.53 -8.53 -14.25
CA LEU A 414 -45.18 -9.54 -15.07
C LEU A 414 -46.00 -8.91 -16.20
N PHE A 415 -46.74 -7.84 -15.88
CA PHE A 415 -47.55 -7.13 -16.86
C PHE A 415 -46.69 -6.42 -17.91
N ASN A 416 -45.58 -5.79 -17.50
CA ASN A 416 -44.63 -5.17 -18.44
C ASN A 416 -44.00 -6.20 -19.39
N HIS A 417 -43.66 -7.39 -18.89
CA HIS A 417 -43.19 -8.48 -19.74
C HIS A 417 -44.26 -8.95 -20.74
N ALA A 418 -45.51 -9.07 -20.31
CA ALA A 418 -46.61 -9.48 -21.17
C ALA A 418 -46.92 -8.44 -22.26
N VAL A 419 -46.82 -7.14 -21.96
CA VAL A 419 -46.96 -6.06 -22.96
C VAL A 419 -45.85 -6.15 -23.99
N VAL A 420 -44.60 -6.38 -23.57
CA VAL A 420 -43.46 -6.55 -24.47
C VAL A 420 -43.62 -7.80 -25.34
N ALA A 421 -44.04 -8.93 -24.77
CA ALA A 421 -44.26 -10.16 -25.52
C ALA A 421 -45.41 -10.02 -26.56
N ALA A 422 -46.49 -9.34 -26.20
CA ALA A 422 -47.61 -9.04 -27.10
C ALA A 422 -47.18 -8.10 -28.25
N LEU A 423 -46.36 -7.09 -27.94
CA LEU A 423 -45.77 -6.18 -28.95
C LEU A 423 -44.85 -6.90 -29.95
N LEU A 424 -44.17 -7.95 -29.50
CA LEU A 424 -43.25 -8.74 -30.32
C LEU A 424 -43.93 -9.92 -31.06
N GLY A 425 -45.24 -10.14 -30.86
CA GLY A 425 -46.00 -11.20 -31.53
C GLY A 425 -45.60 -12.63 -31.12
N LEU A 426 -44.96 -12.80 -29.96
CA LEU A 426 -44.35 -14.04 -29.49
C LEU A 426 -45.37 -15.03 -28.89
N ASP A 427 -46.47 -15.29 -29.60
CA ASP A 427 -47.64 -16.00 -29.06
C ASP A 427 -47.51 -17.54 -29.01
N ARG A 428 -46.54 -18.12 -29.73
CA ARG A 428 -46.41 -19.58 -29.86
C ARG A 428 -45.15 -20.22 -29.28
N ASP A 429 -44.10 -19.43 -28.98
CA ASP A 429 -42.77 -19.98 -28.64
C ASP A 429 -42.30 -19.67 -27.21
N LEU A 430 -43.22 -19.32 -26.30
CA LEU A 430 -42.86 -19.05 -24.90
C LEU A 430 -42.39 -20.30 -24.13
N VAL A 431 -42.61 -21.50 -24.68
CA VAL A 431 -42.15 -22.76 -24.07
C VAL A 431 -40.65 -23.01 -24.32
N SER A 432 -40.01 -22.33 -25.28
CA SER A 432 -38.59 -22.58 -25.61
C SER A 432 -37.60 -21.60 -24.99
N LEU A 433 -38.03 -20.64 -24.16
CA LEU A 433 -37.13 -19.84 -23.31
C LEU A 433 -36.72 -20.62 -22.05
N GLN A 434 -36.30 -21.87 -22.23
CA GLN A 434 -35.63 -22.63 -21.18
C GLN A 434 -34.14 -22.29 -21.17
N ALA A 435 -33.63 -21.98 -19.98
CA ALA A 435 -32.24 -21.75 -19.61
C ALA A 435 -31.65 -20.35 -19.91
N ALA A 436 -32.02 -19.36 -19.09
CA ALA A 436 -31.09 -18.29 -18.71
C ALA A 436 -31.09 -18.15 -17.17
N PRO A 437 -29.97 -18.36 -16.48
CA PRO A 437 -29.92 -18.22 -15.03
C PRO A 437 -30.03 -16.75 -14.61
N ALA A 438 -30.75 -16.52 -13.52
CA ALA A 438 -31.00 -15.21 -12.94
C ALA A 438 -29.69 -14.50 -12.53
N SER A 439 -29.29 -13.50 -13.31
CA SER A 439 -28.45 -12.39 -12.85
C SER A 439 -28.96 -11.09 -13.49
N LYS A 440 -28.91 -9.98 -12.73
CA LYS A 440 -29.40 -8.66 -13.12
C LYS A 440 -28.56 -8.04 -14.24
N SER A 441 -28.65 -8.57 -15.45
CA SER A 441 -28.31 -7.96 -16.74
C SER A 441 -28.16 -9.09 -17.75
N VAL A 442 -29.09 -9.21 -18.70
CA VAL A 442 -28.88 -10.10 -19.85
C VAL A 442 -28.19 -9.30 -20.97
N PRO A 443 -27.10 -9.82 -21.58
CA PRO A 443 -26.30 -9.11 -22.57
C PRO A 443 -27.00 -8.97 -23.94
N ALA A 444 -26.46 -8.06 -24.76
CA ALA A 444 -26.87 -7.70 -26.12
C ALA A 444 -26.81 -8.82 -27.19
N GLY A 445 -26.83 -10.11 -26.81
CA GLY A 445 -26.78 -11.23 -27.75
C GLY A 445 -28.10 -11.56 -28.46
N ALA A 446 -29.25 -11.09 -27.96
CA ALA A 446 -30.56 -11.42 -28.52
C ALA A 446 -30.99 -10.56 -29.72
N TRP A 447 -30.22 -9.52 -30.08
CA TRP A 447 -30.52 -8.65 -31.23
C TRP A 447 -29.80 -9.02 -32.53
N ALA A 448 -28.84 -9.95 -32.49
CA ALA A 448 -28.16 -10.42 -33.71
C ALA A 448 -29.08 -11.26 -34.62
N ALA A 449 -30.22 -11.76 -34.12
CA ALA A 449 -31.18 -12.54 -34.91
C ALA A 449 -32.08 -11.71 -35.84
N VAL A 450 -32.09 -10.37 -35.74
CA VAL A 450 -32.96 -9.51 -36.56
C VAL A 450 -32.24 -8.86 -37.74
N HIS A 451 -30.90 -8.87 -37.77
CA HIS A 451 -30.15 -8.44 -38.96
C HIS A 451 -29.91 -9.55 -40.01
N ALA A 452 -30.41 -10.77 -39.79
CA ALA A 452 -30.31 -11.89 -40.74
C ALA A 452 -31.62 -12.21 -41.49
N MET A 453 -32.70 -11.44 -41.31
CA MET A 453 -33.97 -11.64 -42.05
C MET A 453 -34.47 -10.39 -42.76
N ARG A 454 -33.59 -9.66 -43.46
CA ARG A 454 -33.97 -8.75 -44.57
C ARG A 454 -32.93 -8.81 -45.67
N GLY A 455 -32.90 -9.94 -46.38
CA GLY A 455 -32.51 -9.99 -47.78
C GLY A 455 -33.78 -10.20 -48.61
N ASN A 456 -33.87 -9.48 -49.73
CA ASN A 456 -34.99 -9.42 -50.69
C ASN A 456 -36.22 -8.67 -50.18
N SER A 457 -36.83 -7.75 -50.92
CA SER A 457 -36.75 -7.41 -52.35
C SER A 457 -37.54 -6.13 -52.55
N ASP A 458 -37.08 -5.30 -53.49
CA ASP A 458 -37.84 -4.47 -54.45
C ASP A 458 -39.07 -3.62 -54.01
N GLU A 459 -39.05 -2.38 -54.51
CA GLU A 459 -40.12 -1.37 -54.72
C GLU A 459 -41.54 -1.89 -55.08
N PRO A 460 -42.57 -1.03 -55.30
CA PRO A 460 -42.98 0.22 -54.64
C PRO A 460 -44.52 0.27 -54.35
N SER A 461 -44.97 1.18 -53.49
CA SER A 461 -46.11 2.13 -53.69
C SER A 461 -46.33 3.01 -52.46
#